data_AF-A0A1M4TET2-F1
#
_entry.id   AF-A0A1M4TET2-F1
#
_cell.length_a   1.000
_cell.length_b   1.000
_cell.length_c   1.000
_cell.angle_alpha   90.00
_cell.angle_beta   90.00
_cell.angle_gamma   90.00
#
_symmetry.space_group_name_H-M   'P 1'
#
loop_
_entity.id
_entity.type
_entity.pdbx_description
1 polymer ?
#
loop_
_entity_poly.entity_id
_entity_poly.type
_entity_poly.pdbx_seq_one_letter_code
_entity_poly.pdbx_strand_id
1 'polypeptide(L)'
;MIIKLLAEKIATEYEKIVKEKEINEIKILALEVKGYRELNIAEALGIEVVTVRYHKIKIVEKLGLENIKEAVIKAIKLVLVNFD
;
A
#
# COMPACT_ATOMS: atom_id res chain seq x y z
N MET A 1 5.01 -6.66 -36.63
CA MET A 1 4.79 -7.58 -35.49
C MET A 1 5.60 -7.24 -34.24
N ILE A 2 6.58 -6.33 -34.30
CA ILE A 2 7.41 -5.91 -33.14
C ILE A 2 6.67 -4.93 -32.20
N ILE A 3 5.91 -3.98 -32.76
CA ILE A 3 5.18 -2.96 -31.98
C ILE A 3 4.17 -3.60 -31.02
N LYS A 4 3.47 -4.66 -31.46
CA LYS A 4 2.49 -5.39 -30.64
C LYS A 4 3.15 -6.07 -29.44
N LEU A 5 4.27 -6.76 -29.66
CA LEU A 5 5.04 -7.43 -28.59
C LEU A 5 5.61 -6.43 -27.59
N LEU A 6 6.05 -5.25 -28.07
CA LEU A 6 6.54 -4.18 -27.18
C LEU A 6 5.40 -3.62 -26.30
N ALA A 7 4.22 -3.39 -26.87
CA ALA A 7 3.06 -2.92 -26.13
C ALA A 7 2.61 -3.93 -25.06
N GLU A 8 2.60 -5.23 -25.40
CA GLU A 8 2.27 -6.31 -24.46
C GLU A 8 3.27 -6.39 -23.29
N LYS A 9 4.57 -6.22 -23.57
CA LYS A 9 5.60 -6.19 -22.53
C LYS A 9 5.43 -5.01 -21.57
N ILE A 10 5.18 -3.81 -22.12
CA ILE A 10 4.95 -2.60 -21.33
C ILE A 10 3.72 -2.76 -20.44
N ALA A 11 2.61 -3.28 -20.98
CA ALA A 11 1.38 -3.51 -20.22
C ALA A 11 1.63 -4.47 -19.05
N THR A 12 2.32 -5.59 -19.31
CA THR A 12 2.64 -6.59 -18.28
C THR A 12 3.52 -6.01 -17.16
N GLU A 13 4.52 -5.22 -17.53
CA GLU A 13 5.42 -4.59 -16.55
C GLU A 13 4.71 -3.52 -15.73
N TYR A 14 3.83 -2.74 -16.37
CA TYR A 14 2.99 -1.76 -15.68
C TYR A 14 2.03 -2.43 -14.67
N GLU A 15 1.34 -3.50 -15.06
CA GLU A 15 0.47 -4.27 -14.16
C GLU A 15 1.22 -4.81 -12.94
N LYS A 16 2.45 -5.31 -13.14
CA LYS A 16 3.28 -5.80 -12.05
C LYS A 16 3.60 -4.67 -11.06
N ILE A 17 3.99 -3.50 -11.56
CA ILE A 17 4.30 -2.33 -10.72
C ILE A 17 3.06 -1.88 -9.92
N VAL A 18 1.88 -1.86 -10.55
CA VAL A 18 0.63 -1.49 -9.86
C VAL A 18 0.33 -2.47 -8.73
N LYS A 19 0.40 -3.78 -8.99
CA LYS A 19 0.18 -4.81 -7.96
C LYS A 19 1.16 -4.70 -6.80
N GLU A 20 2.44 -4.44 -7.09
CA GLU A 20 3.46 -4.27 -6.06
C GLU A 20 3.18 -3.06 -5.17
N LYS A 21 2.72 -1.95 -5.75
CA LYS A 21 2.30 -0.76 -4.99
C LYS A 21 1.11 -1.05 -4.07
N GLU A 22 0.10 -1.77 -4.56
CA GLU A 22 -1.06 -2.16 -3.76
C GLU A 22 -0.68 -3.09 -2.60
N ILE A 23 0.21 -4.05 -2.86
CA ILE A 23 0.75 -4.93 -1.82
C ILE A 23 1.50 -4.11 -0.76
N ASN A 24 2.29 -3.12 -1.16
CA ASN A 24 3.00 -2.26 -0.23
C ASN A 24 2.05 -1.42 0.62
N GLU A 25 0.98 -0.88 0.05
CA GLU A 25 -0.04 -0.11 0.79
C GLU A 25 -0.74 -0.97 1.86
N ILE A 26 -1.12 -2.21 1.52
CA ILE A 26 -1.72 -3.15 2.48
C ILE A 26 -0.73 -3.46 3.61
N LYS A 27 0.53 -3.75 3.28
CA LYS A 27 1.57 -4.04 4.27
C LYS A 27 1.86 -2.85 5.18
N ILE A 28 1.91 -1.64 4.63
CA ILE A 28 2.11 -0.40 5.40
C ILE A 28 0.97 -0.22 6.40
N LEU A 29 -0.29 -0.37 5.97
CA LEU A 29 -1.45 -0.27 6.87
C LEU A 29 -1.41 -1.33 7.97
N ALA A 30 -1.03 -2.57 7.64
CA ALA A 30 -0.88 -3.64 8.63
C ALA A 30 0.21 -3.35 9.67
N LEU A 31 1.33 -2.74 9.27
CA LEU A 31 2.40 -2.34 10.18
C LEU A 31 2.01 -1.12 11.03
N GLU A 32 1.25 -0.18 10.48
CA GLU A 32 0.66 0.94 11.24
C GLU A 32 -0.30 0.45 12.33
N VAL A 33 -1.14 -0.56 12.03
CA VAL A 33 -2.01 -1.21 13.04
C VAL A 33 -1.18 -1.84 14.17
N LYS A 34 0.02 -2.35 13.86
CA LYS A 34 0.96 -2.89 14.85
C LYS A 34 1.76 -1.80 15.59
N GLY A 35 1.57 -0.52 15.27
CA GLY A 35 2.23 0.62 15.93
C GLY A 35 3.65 0.92 15.42
N TYR A 36 4.03 0.42 14.24
CA TYR A 36 5.35 0.70 13.66
C TYR A 36 5.46 2.17 13.23
N ARG A 37 6.63 2.77 13.41
CA ARG A 37 6.93 4.12 12.90
C ARG A 37 7.41 4.07 11.44
N GLU A 38 7.33 5.19 10.73
CA GLU A 38 7.69 5.28 9.31
C GLU A 38 9.08 4.73 8.98
N LEU A 39 10.07 5.01 9.83
CA LEU A 39 11.43 4.48 9.70
C LEU A 39 11.47 2.95 9.77
N ASN A 40 10.76 2.35 10.73
CA ASN A 40 10.70 0.90 10.88
C ASN A 40 9.90 0.24 9.76
N ILE A 41 8.88 0.90 9.23
CA ILE A 41 8.11 0.43 8.08
C ILE A 41 8.99 0.42 6.82
N ALA A 42 9.73 1.50 6.60
CA ALA A 42 10.65 1.64 5.47
C ALA A 42 11.71 0.52 5.49
N GLU A 43 12.32 0.30 6.66
CA GLU A 43 13.27 -0.79 6.88
C GLU A 43 12.65 -2.17 6.65
N ALA A 44 11.47 -2.44 7.22
CA ALA A 44 10.80 -3.73 7.10
C ALA A 44 10.38 -4.08 5.66
N LEU A 45 10.14 -3.07 4.83
CA LEU A 45 9.70 -3.24 3.45
C LEU A 45 10.83 -3.03 2.42
N GLY A 46 12.03 -2.62 2.86
CA GLY A 46 13.16 -2.35 1.96
C GLY A 46 12.90 -1.18 1.00
N ILE A 47 12.13 -0.17 1.45
CA ILE A 47 11.78 1.02 0.66
C ILE A 47 12.22 2.30 1.38
N GLU A 48 12.25 3.41 0.66
CA GLU A 48 12.55 4.70 1.28
C GLU A 48 11.41 5.21 2.17
N VAL A 49 11.77 5.96 3.22
CA VAL A 49 10.80 6.61 4.13
C VAL A 49 9.85 7.54 3.38
N VAL A 50 10.33 8.24 2.34
CA VAL A 50 9.49 9.09 1.49
C VAL A 50 8.43 8.28 0.72
N THR A 51 8.79 7.06 0.29
CA THR A 51 7.88 6.13 -0.37
C THR A 51 6.81 5.63 0.59
N VAL A 52 7.14 5.39 1.86
CA VAL A 52 6.15 5.09 2.91
C VAL A 52 5.14 6.23 3.04
N ARG A 53 5.60 7.49 3.10
CA ARG A 53 4.71 8.67 3.19
C ARG A 53 3.80 8.79 1.96
N TYR A 54 4.35 8.57 0.78
CA TYR A 54 3.57 8.54 -0.46
C TYR A 54 2.44 7.50 -0.38
N HIS A 55 2.76 6.27 0.01
CA HIS A 55 1.76 5.21 0.13
C HIS A 55 0.73 5.48 1.23
N LYS A 56 1.11 6.10 2.35
CA LYS A 56 0.15 6.55 3.38
C LYS A 56 -0.90 7.50 2.82
N ILE A 57 -0.49 8.46 2.01
CA ILE A 57 -1.41 9.37 1.32
C ILE A 57 -2.33 8.58 0.39
N LYS A 58 -1.78 7.64 -0.39
CA LYS A 58 -2.58 6.78 -1.29
C LYS A 58 -3.57 5.89 -0.57
N ILE A 59 -3.22 5.33 0.59
CA ILE A 59 -4.13 4.57 1.44
C ILE A 59 -5.33 5.44 1.86
N VAL A 60 -5.05 6.65 2.35
CA VAL A 60 -6.07 7.58 2.83
C VAL A 60 -6.98 8.03 1.68
N GLU A 61 -6.42 8.38 0.52
CA GLU A 61 -7.16 8.73 -0.70
C GLU A 61 -8.06 7.57 -1.16
N LYS A 62 -7.52 6.35 -1.27
CA LYS A 62 -8.26 5.16 -1.73
C LYS A 62 -9.40 4.78 -0.79
N LEU A 63 -9.23 5.02 0.51
CA LEU A 63 -10.25 4.70 1.52
C LEU A 63 -11.25 5.84 1.75
N GLY A 64 -11.05 7.01 1.14
CA GLY A 64 -11.88 8.20 1.33
C GLY A 64 -11.84 8.72 2.76
N LEU A 65 -10.67 8.69 3.40
CA LEU A 65 -10.46 9.09 4.79
C LEU A 65 -9.70 10.42 4.87
N GLU A 66 -9.63 11.03 6.04
CA GLU A 66 -8.87 12.28 6.22
C GLU A 66 -7.40 12.01 6.57
N ASN A 67 -7.13 10.89 7.26
CA ASN A 67 -5.79 10.61 7.79
C ASN A 67 -5.55 9.11 8.01
N ILE A 68 -4.27 8.76 8.24
CA ILE A 68 -3.86 7.36 8.44
C ILE A 68 -4.40 6.76 9.73
N LYS A 69 -4.68 7.57 10.77
CA LYS A 69 -5.22 7.07 12.04
C LYS A 69 -6.63 6.53 11.85
N GLU A 70 -7.45 7.20 11.05
CA GLU A 70 -8.76 6.68 10.64
C GLU A 70 -8.65 5.37 9.87
N ALA A 71 -7.66 5.26 8.98
CA ALA A 71 -7.41 4.03 8.23
C ALA A 71 -7.06 2.87 9.18
N VAL A 72 -6.23 3.14 10.20
CA VAL A 72 -5.88 2.17 11.25
C VAL A 72 -7.12 1.76 12.06
N ILE A 73 -7.93 2.71 12.52
CA ILE A 73 -9.17 2.43 13.27
C ILE A 73 -10.13 1.59 12.42
N LYS A 74 -10.31 1.95 11.14
CA LYS A 74 -11.16 1.21 10.21
C LYS A 74 -10.65 -0.21 9.98
N ALA A 75 -9.34 -0.39 9.81
CA ALA A 75 -8.72 -1.70 9.67
C ALA A 75 -8.93 -2.57 10.92
N ILE A 76 -8.71 -2.01 12.12
CA ILE A 76 -8.96 -2.72 13.39
C ILE A 76 -10.42 -3.14 13.51
N LYS A 77 -11.36 -2.23 13.22
CA LYS A 77 -12.80 -2.54 13.25
C LYS A 77 -13.18 -3.67 12.29
N LEU A 78 -12.67 -3.63 11.06
CA LEU A 78 -12.91 -4.70 10.08
C LEU A 78 -12.36 -6.05 10.55
N VAL A 79 -11.19 -6.05 11.18
CA VAL A 79 -10.61 -7.28 11.75
C VAL A 79 -11.51 -7.83 12.85
N LEU A 80 -11.95 -6.99 13.80
CA LEU A 80 -12.82 -7.40 14.90
C LEU A 80 -14.18 -7.96 14.41
N VAL A 81 -14.82 -7.30 13.45
CA VAL A 81 -16.11 -7.74 12.88
C VAL A 81 -16.00 -9.07 12.15
N ASN A 82 -14.83 -9.43 11.62
CA ASN A 82 -14.61 -10.74 11.00
C ASN A 82 -14.35 -11.88 12.01
N PHE A 83 -14.18 -11.56 13.29
CA PHE A 83 -13.98 -12.54 14.37
C PHE A 83 -15.25 -12.79 15.22
N ASP A 84 -16.33 -12.02 14.99
CA ASP A 84 -17.67 -12.23 15.55
C ASP A 84 -18.54 -13.12 14.62
#